data_AF-A0A291GYN0-F1
#
_entry.id   AF-A0A291GYN0-F1
#
_cell.length_a   1.000
_cell.length_b   1.000
_cell.length_c   1.000
_cell.angle_alpha   90.00
_cell.angle_beta   90.00
_cell.angle_gamma   90.00
#
_symmetry.space_group_name_H-M   'P 1'
#
loop_
_entity.id
_entity.type
_entity.pdbx_description
1 polymer ?
#
loop_
_entity_poly.entity_id
_entity_poly.type
_entity_poly.pdbx_seq_one_letter_code
_entity_poly.pdbx_strand_id
1 'polypeptide(L)'
;MSEEQTPGALAPTRDAALSRPDFPFARVARRLGLDPAGAELALQDDETARSAIARSVQEFLTADDERRAGRVPSSALALDPDFPTGVGMALVGAAVLWDARDLVPRVALRVAKDHHEDGADELAASYIALVQESIDPGEDSTDDAIAWAAQSLLVAVLQRIGHPAQADEITRDLAAHAIPIDLWRDDDPSLPDDSMSWHGGAFVGGIPPRRDERSLSFEDVHDYMNILLADTRREQEAEDDAV
;
A
#
# COMPACT_ATOMS: atom_id res chain seq x y z
N MET A 1 30.28 -27.95 -5.22
CA MET A 1 30.26 -26.71 -4.42
C MET A 1 29.67 -25.66 -5.34
N SER A 2 28.35 -25.53 -5.30
CA SER A 2 27.60 -24.56 -6.07
C SER A 2 26.84 -23.73 -5.05
N GLU A 3 27.09 -22.43 -5.09
CA GLU A 3 26.61 -21.44 -4.15
C GLU A 3 25.08 -21.40 -4.16
N GLU A 4 24.48 -21.64 -2.99
CA GLU A 4 23.08 -21.33 -2.73
C GLU A 4 22.94 -19.81 -2.74
N GLN A 5 22.28 -19.29 -3.76
CA GLN A 5 21.82 -17.90 -3.78
C GLN A 5 20.73 -17.76 -2.72
N THR A 6 21.06 -17.05 -1.64
CA THR A 6 20.11 -16.65 -0.60
C THR A 6 19.06 -15.70 -1.20
N PRO A 7 17.77 -16.07 -1.27
CA PRO A 7 16.72 -15.16 -1.69
C PRO A 7 16.33 -14.30 -0.48
N GLY A 8 16.59 -13.00 -0.53
CA GLY A 8 16.20 -12.09 0.57
C GLY A 8 16.91 -10.74 0.63
N ALA A 9 17.92 -10.49 -0.20
CA ALA A 9 18.57 -9.19 -0.28
C ALA A 9 17.75 -8.27 -1.19
N LEU A 10 17.04 -7.27 -0.63
CA LEU A 10 16.85 -5.92 -1.21
C LEU A 10 15.86 -5.01 -0.44
N ALA A 11 15.32 -5.39 0.72
CA ALA A 11 14.70 -4.42 1.64
C ALA A 11 15.75 -3.96 2.67
N PRO A 12 16.02 -2.65 2.86
CA PRO A 12 16.87 -2.20 3.95
C PRO A 12 16.20 -2.62 5.26
N THR A 13 16.89 -3.42 6.07
CA THR A 13 16.39 -3.78 7.40
C THR A 13 16.20 -2.51 8.22
N ARG A 14 15.21 -2.51 9.13
CA ARG A 14 14.97 -1.39 10.06
C ARG A 14 16.26 -0.87 10.67
N ASP A 15 17.10 -1.78 11.15
CA ASP A 15 18.36 -1.45 11.79
C ASP A 15 19.34 -0.77 10.81
N ALA A 16 19.36 -1.18 9.54
CA ALA A 16 20.15 -0.51 8.50
C ALA A 16 19.64 0.90 8.19
N ALA A 17 18.31 1.10 8.17
CA ALA A 17 17.70 2.41 7.95
C ALA A 17 17.99 3.37 9.11
N LEU A 18 17.81 2.91 10.36
CA LEU A 18 18.07 3.69 11.57
C LEU A 18 19.56 4.00 11.78
N SER A 19 20.45 3.14 11.28
CA SER A 19 21.90 3.35 11.35
C SER A 19 22.42 4.43 10.39
N ARG A 20 21.56 4.94 9.50
CA ARG A 20 21.98 5.98 8.55
C ARG A 20 22.20 7.32 9.27
N PRO A 21 23.31 8.02 8.99
CA PRO A 21 23.62 9.28 9.66
C PRO A 21 22.63 10.41 9.34
N ASP A 22 21.89 10.29 8.23
CA ASP A 22 20.86 11.21 7.76
C ASP A 22 19.44 10.80 8.18
N PHE A 23 19.27 9.75 8.99
CA PHE A 23 17.93 9.31 9.38
C PHE A 23 17.21 10.41 10.19
N PRO A 24 16.01 10.87 9.76
CA PRO A 24 15.39 12.06 10.32
C PRO A 24 14.56 11.76 11.58
N PHE A 25 15.20 11.27 12.65
CA PHE A 25 14.56 10.84 13.91
C PHE A 25 13.52 11.84 14.45
N ALA A 26 13.88 13.11 14.59
CA ALA A 26 12.98 14.13 15.13
C ALA A 26 11.77 14.44 14.23
N ARG A 27 11.87 14.19 12.92
CA ARG A 27 10.75 14.36 11.99
C ARG A 27 9.80 13.17 12.10
N VAL A 28 10.33 11.95 12.10
CA VAL A 28 9.56 10.71 12.25
C VAL A 28 8.85 10.70 13.61
N ALA A 29 9.55 11.02 14.69
CA ALA A 29 8.97 11.08 16.03
C ALA A 29 7.82 12.09 16.11
N ARG A 30 7.96 13.31 15.57
CA ARG A 30 6.86 14.28 15.54
C ARG A 30 5.63 13.75 14.81
N ARG A 31 5.82 13.10 13.66
CA ARG A 31 4.72 12.56 12.86
C ARG A 31 4.00 11.41 13.57
N LEU A 32 4.75 10.62 14.34
CA LEU A 32 4.22 9.56 15.19
C LEU A 32 3.76 10.06 16.57
N GLY A 33 3.77 11.36 16.86
CA GLY A 33 3.39 11.91 18.16
C GLY A 33 4.31 11.50 19.33
N LEU A 34 5.56 11.14 19.05
CA LEU A 34 6.60 10.84 20.03
C LEU A 34 7.38 12.10 20.41
N ASP A 35 7.94 12.12 21.63
CA ASP A 35 8.79 13.21 22.10
C ASP A 35 10.07 13.30 21.25
N PRO A 36 10.33 14.45 20.57
CA PRO A 36 11.54 14.62 19.77
C PRO A 36 12.84 14.51 20.57
N ALA A 37 12.84 14.82 21.87
CA ALA A 37 14.03 14.78 22.71
C ALA A 37 14.52 13.33 22.99
N GLY A 38 13.61 12.35 22.93
CA GLY A 38 13.90 10.92 23.10
C GLY A 38 13.68 10.08 21.84
N ALA A 39 13.61 10.73 20.67
CA ALA A 39 13.17 10.12 19.42
C ALA A 39 14.00 8.90 19.01
N GLU A 40 15.32 8.97 19.13
CA GLU A 40 16.21 7.89 18.69
C GLU A 40 15.98 6.60 19.51
N LEU A 41 15.94 6.72 20.85
CA LEU A 41 15.68 5.59 21.73
C LEU A 41 14.27 5.00 21.48
N ALA A 42 13.27 5.87 21.37
CA ALA A 42 11.88 5.44 21.17
C ALA A 42 11.65 4.76 19.81
N LEU A 43 12.36 5.17 18.76
CA LEU A 43 12.25 4.59 17.42
C LEU A 43 13.08 3.30 17.26
N GLN A 44 14.10 3.10 18.10
CA GLN A 44 14.85 1.85 18.20
C GLN A 44 14.08 0.78 19.00
N ASP A 45 13.23 1.19 19.93
CA ASP A 45 12.36 0.28 20.68
C ASP A 45 11.16 -0.16 19.82
N ASP A 46 11.14 -1.44 19.46
CA ASP A 46 10.16 -1.98 18.51
C ASP A 46 8.72 -1.84 19.01
N GLU A 47 8.47 -2.19 20.27
CA GLU A 47 7.14 -2.14 20.87
C GLU A 47 6.61 -0.71 20.95
N THR A 48 7.45 0.23 21.37
CA THR A 48 7.11 1.66 21.41
C THR A 48 6.81 2.21 20.02
N ALA A 49 7.66 1.91 19.04
CA ALA A 49 7.48 2.39 17.68
C ALA A 49 6.22 1.82 17.03
N ARG A 50 6.00 0.50 17.10
CA ARG A 50 4.80 -0.16 16.58
C ARG A 50 3.53 0.37 17.24
N SER A 51 3.55 0.58 18.56
CA SER A 51 2.42 1.18 19.28
C SER A 51 2.13 2.62 18.83
N ALA A 52 3.16 3.42 18.57
CA ALA A 52 3.02 4.77 18.06
C ALA A 52 2.48 4.79 16.62
N ILE A 53 2.91 3.85 15.77
CA ILE A 53 2.40 3.66 14.41
C ILE A 53 0.92 3.27 14.46
N ALA A 54 0.55 2.25 15.24
CA ALA A 54 -0.84 1.80 15.37
C ALA A 54 -1.78 2.94 15.81
N ARG A 55 -1.37 3.73 16.81
CA ARG A 55 -2.12 4.92 17.23
C ARG A 55 -2.26 5.95 16.10
N SER A 56 -1.17 6.25 15.40
CA SER A 56 -1.16 7.24 14.33
C SER A 56 -1.98 6.80 13.12
N VAL A 57 -1.98 5.50 12.80
CA VAL A 57 -2.83 4.89 11.77
C VAL A 57 -4.30 5.02 12.16
N GLN A 58 -4.67 4.74 13.41
CA GLN A 58 -6.05 4.90 13.86
C GLN A 58 -6.50 6.37 13.81
N GLU A 59 -5.64 7.30 14.23
CA GLU A 59 -5.90 8.74 14.16
C GLU A 59 -6.04 9.21 12.70
N PHE A 60 -5.21 8.70 11.78
CA PHE A 60 -5.30 8.95 10.35
C PHE A 60 -6.62 8.46 9.77
N LEU A 61 -6.97 7.18 9.97
CA LEU A 61 -8.19 6.60 9.41
C LEU A 61 -9.43 7.35 9.91
N THR A 62 -9.49 7.66 11.20
CA THR A 62 -10.60 8.42 11.79
C THR A 62 -10.73 9.81 11.15
N ALA A 63 -9.62 10.52 11.00
CA ALA A 63 -9.63 11.86 10.43
C ALA A 63 -9.95 11.86 8.92
N ASP A 64 -9.50 10.84 8.20
CA ASP A 64 -9.76 10.69 6.77
C ASP A 64 -11.23 10.30 6.52
N ASP A 65 -11.83 9.48 7.39
CA ASP A 65 -13.28 9.21 7.40
C ASP A 65 -14.10 10.48 7.72
N GLU A 66 -13.64 11.31 8.65
CA GLU A 66 -14.26 12.62 8.90
C GLU A 66 -14.22 13.50 7.65
N ARG A 67 -13.05 13.59 7.01
CA ARG A 67 -12.84 14.38 5.79
C ARG A 67 -13.73 13.89 4.63
N ARG A 68 -13.75 12.58 4.36
CA ARG A 68 -14.58 12.00 3.28
C ARG A 68 -16.08 12.13 3.54
N ALA A 69 -16.49 12.14 4.82
CA ALA A 69 -17.84 12.50 5.24
C ALA A 69 -18.15 14.01 5.18
N GLY A 70 -17.21 14.86 4.72
CA GLY A 70 -17.37 16.32 4.64
C GLY A 70 -17.32 17.04 5.98
N ARG A 71 -16.81 16.40 7.04
CA ARG A 71 -16.58 16.99 8.37
C ARG A 71 -15.16 17.54 8.45
N VAL A 72 -14.95 18.54 9.32
CA VAL A 72 -13.63 19.10 9.59
C VAL A 72 -12.93 18.22 10.61
N PRO A 73 -11.79 17.58 10.29
CA PRO A 73 -11.10 16.74 11.25
C PRO A 73 -10.45 17.58 12.35
N SER A 74 -10.44 17.07 13.57
CA SER A 74 -9.85 17.78 14.72
C SER A 74 -8.46 17.27 15.14
N SER A 75 -7.96 16.22 14.50
CA SER A 75 -6.69 15.59 14.86
C SER A 75 -5.50 16.45 14.43
N ALA A 76 -4.39 16.38 15.17
CA ALA A 76 -3.19 17.12 14.81
C ALA A 76 -2.62 16.64 13.47
N LEU A 77 -2.75 15.33 13.21
CA LEU A 77 -2.34 14.68 12.00
C LEU A 77 -3.07 15.19 10.75
N ALA A 78 -4.35 15.55 10.87
CA ALA A 78 -5.14 16.09 9.77
C ALA A 78 -4.88 17.57 9.45
N LEU A 79 -4.15 18.27 10.32
CA LEU A 79 -3.68 19.64 10.07
C LEU A 79 -2.35 19.67 9.31
N ASP A 80 -1.73 18.51 9.08
CA ASP A 80 -0.51 18.40 8.28
C ASP A 80 -0.81 18.79 6.81
N PRO A 81 0.03 19.62 6.17
CA PRO A 81 -0.21 20.07 4.79
C PRO A 81 -0.21 18.93 3.77
N ASP A 82 0.42 17.79 4.09
CA ASP A 82 0.47 16.62 3.21
C ASP A 82 -0.74 15.68 3.44
N PHE A 83 -1.68 16.02 4.32
CA PHE A 83 -2.89 15.23 4.58
C PHE A 83 -3.90 15.36 3.42
N PRO A 84 -4.54 14.27 2.98
CA PRO A 84 -4.42 12.90 3.50
C PRO A 84 -3.27 12.09 2.89
N THR A 85 -3.02 12.25 1.59
CA THR A 85 -2.24 11.28 0.79
C THR A 85 -0.81 11.13 1.28
N GLY A 86 -0.06 12.24 1.43
CA GLY A 86 1.34 12.18 1.86
C GLY A 86 1.52 11.69 3.31
N VAL A 87 0.55 11.98 4.19
CA VAL A 87 0.54 11.37 5.54
C VAL A 87 0.30 9.87 5.46
N GLY A 88 -0.66 9.42 4.64
CA GLY A 88 -0.94 8.00 4.42
C GLY A 88 0.28 7.25 3.87
N MET A 89 0.96 7.81 2.85
CA MET A 89 2.19 7.25 2.29
C MET A 89 3.28 7.10 3.37
N ALA A 90 3.47 8.13 4.22
CA ALA A 90 4.44 8.08 5.29
C ALA A 90 4.11 7.02 6.35
N LEU A 91 2.83 6.82 6.67
CA LEU A 91 2.37 5.79 7.60
C LEU A 91 2.54 4.38 7.04
N VAL A 92 2.28 4.17 5.74
CA VAL A 92 2.58 2.90 5.06
C VAL A 92 4.08 2.61 5.13
N GLY A 93 4.93 3.59 4.79
CA GLY A 93 6.38 3.43 4.88
C GLY A 93 6.87 3.11 6.30
N ALA A 94 6.27 3.75 7.32
CA ALA A 94 6.58 3.43 8.72
C ALA A 94 6.10 2.02 9.09
N ALA A 95 4.88 1.64 8.74
CA ALA A 95 4.36 0.30 9.03
C ALA A 95 5.22 -0.80 8.41
N VAL A 96 5.66 -0.63 7.15
CA VAL A 96 6.59 -1.55 6.48
C VAL A 96 7.95 -1.57 7.19
N LEU A 97 8.50 -0.41 7.56
CA LEU A 97 9.83 -0.32 8.16
C LEU A 97 9.91 -0.97 9.55
N TRP A 98 8.82 -0.92 10.34
CA TRP A 98 8.72 -1.55 11.66
C TRP A 98 7.94 -2.88 11.65
N ASP A 99 7.77 -3.49 10.48
CA ASP A 99 7.12 -4.79 10.28
C ASP A 99 5.71 -4.89 10.92
N ALA A 100 4.99 -3.77 10.97
CA ALA A 100 3.59 -3.67 11.37
C ALA A 100 2.68 -3.88 10.16
N ARG A 101 2.86 -5.02 9.48
CA ARG A 101 2.21 -5.34 8.20
C ARG A 101 0.69 -5.38 8.27
N ASP A 102 0.16 -5.76 9.44
CA ASP A 102 -1.27 -5.77 9.75
C ASP A 102 -1.94 -4.39 9.57
N LEU A 103 -1.18 -3.30 9.65
CA LEU A 103 -1.69 -1.94 9.49
C LEU A 103 -1.66 -1.44 8.04
N VAL A 104 -0.85 -2.08 7.18
CA VAL A 104 -0.58 -1.61 5.80
C VAL A 104 -1.83 -1.63 4.93
N PRO A 105 -2.64 -2.71 4.87
CA PRO A 105 -3.73 -2.83 3.89
C PRO A 105 -4.71 -1.67 3.91
N ARG A 106 -5.18 -1.28 5.10
CA ARG A 106 -6.18 -0.21 5.27
C ARG A 106 -5.66 1.13 4.78
N VAL A 107 -4.44 1.49 5.18
CA VAL A 107 -3.84 2.78 4.82
C VAL A 107 -3.47 2.79 3.34
N ALA A 108 -2.85 1.73 2.84
CA ALA A 108 -2.46 1.61 1.44
C ALA A 108 -3.67 1.68 0.50
N LEU A 109 -4.80 1.06 0.86
CA LEU A 109 -6.03 1.21 0.07
C LEU A 109 -6.52 2.67 0.03
N ARG A 110 -6.46 3.43 1.14
CA ARG A 110 -6.83 4.86 1.12
C ARG A 110 -5.93 5.67 0.19
N VAL A 111 -4.62 5.45 0.29
CA VAL A 111 -3.62 6.13 -0.55
C VAL A 111 -3.81 5.77 -2.03
N ALA A 112 -4.11 4.51 -2.35
CA ALA A 112 -4.41 4.08 -3.70
C ALA A 112 -5.63 4.80 -4.29
N LYS A 113 -6.70 4.95 -3.49
CA LYS A 113 -7.91 5.71 -3.90
C LYS A 113 -7.56 7.16 -4.19
N ASP A 114 -6.85 7.82 -3.28
CA ASP A 114 -6.49 9.24 -3.45
C ASP A 114 -5.65 9.43 -4.72
N HIS A 115 -4.66 8.57 -4.98
CA HIS A 115 -3.88 8.61 -6.22
C HIS A 115 -4.71 8.34 -7.48
N HIS A 116 -5.67 7.41 -7.44
CA HIS A 116 -6.58 7.19 -8.56
C HIS A 116 -7.50 8.40 -8.78
N GLU A 117 -7.96 9.06 -7.73
CA GLU A 117 -8.77 10.28 -7.84
C GLU A 117 -7.96 11.44 -8.46
N ASP A 118 -6.67 11.54 -8.12
CA ASP A 118 -5.74 12.53 -8.67
C ASP A 118 -5.23 12.20 -10.08
N GLY A 119 -5.56 11.01 -10.62
CA GLY A 119 -5.11 10.56 -11.94
C GLY A 119 -3.70 9.97 -11.97
N ALA A 120 -3.10 9.72 -10.81
CA ALA A 120 -1.81 9.05 -10.67
C ALA A 120 -1.98 7.52 -10.64
N ASP A 121 -2.50 6.95 -11.73
CA ASP A 121 -2.92 5.55 -11.82
C ASP A 121 -1.79 4.53 -11.61
N GLU A 122 -0.55 4.86 -11.97
CA GLU A 122 0.62 4.01 -11.72
C GLU A 122 0.93 3.91 -10.22
N LEU A 123 0.83 5.03 -9.49
CA LEU A 123 0.99 5.05 -8.04
C LEU A 123 -0.18 4.31 -7.37
N ALA A 124 -1.40 4.51 -7.86
CA ALA A 124 -2.57 3.78 -7.38
C ALA A 124 -2.37 2.26 -7.53
N ALA A 125 -1.94 1.78 -8.71
CA ALA A 125 -1.62 0.38 -8.96
C ALA A 125 -0.52 -0.15 -8.02
N SER A 126 0.50 0.67 -7.72
CA SER A 126 1.59 0.29 -6.81
C SER A 126 1.09 0.05 -5.38
N TYR A 127 0.22 0.93 -4.86
CA TYR A 127 -0.37 0.75 -3.53
C TYR A 127 -1.40 -0.40 -3.50
N ILE A 128 -2.13 -0.65 -4.60
CA ILE A 128 -3.00 -1.82 -4.73
C ILE A 128 -2.20 -3.11 -4.62
N ALA A 129 -1.05 -3.19 -5.31
CA ALA A 129 -0.16 -4.35 -5.21
C ALA A 129 0.32 -4.56 -3.76
N LEU A 130 0.71 -3.49 -3.08
CA LEU A 130 1.12 -3.56 -1.67
C LEU A 130 0.00 -4.07 -0.75
N VAL A 131 -1.26 -3.67 -0.98
CA VAL A 131 -2.41 -4.23 -0.23
C VAL A 131 -2.49 -5.74 -0.44
N GLN A 132 -2.36 -6.20 -1.68
CA GLN A 132 -2.46 -7.62 -2.04
C GLN A 132 -1.31 -8.45 -1.44
N GLU A 133 -0.11 -7.87 -1.32
CA GLU A 133 1.04 -8.54 -0.71
C GLU A 133 0.97 -8.60 0.82
N SER A 134 0.17 -7.73 1.45
CA SER A 134 0.15 -7.55 2.91
C SER A 134 -0.97 -8.31 3.61
N ILE A 135 -1.84 -9.01 2.87
CA ILE A 135 -3.00 -9.72 3.41
C ILE A 135 -2.85 -11.21 3.18
N ASP A 136 -3.04 -11.99 4.23
CA ASP A 136 -3.14 -13.44 4.19
C ASP A 136 -4.60 -13.87 3.95
N PRO A 137 -4.92 -14.48 2.79
CA PRO A 137 -6.31 -14.73 2.42
C PRO A 137 -7.05 -15.71 3.34
N GLY A 138 -8.28 -15.36 3.73
CA GLY A 138 -9.16 -16.23 4.52
C GLY A 138 -8.85 -16.29 6.02
N GLU A 139 -7.89 -15.49 6.52
CA GLU A 139 -7.64 -15.36 7.96
C GLU A 139 -8.62 -14.37 8.63
N ASP A 140 -8.90 -13.22 8.00
CA ASP A 140 -9.84 -12.20 8.48
C ASP A 140 -10.75 -11.72 7.34
N SER A 141 -12.07 -11.76 7.56
CA SER A 141 -13.08 -11.26 6.63
C SER A 141 -12.94 -9.78 6.28
N THR A 142 -12.39 -8.98 7.20
CA THR A 142 -12.15 -7.55 7.01
C THR A 142 -11.03 -7.33 6.00
N ASP A 143 -9.96 -8.11 6.12
CA ASP A 143 -8.83 -8.02 5.20
C ASP A 143 -9.19 -8.59 3.82
N ASP A 144 -9.99 -9.65 3.77
CA ASP A 144 -10.59 -10.11 2.52
C ASP A 144 -11.43 -9.01 1.84
N ALA A 145 -12.21 -8.24 2.61
CA ALA A 145 -12.98 -7.10 2.08
C ALA A 145 -12.08 -6.01 1.48
N ILE A 146 -10.98 -5.70 2.17
CA ILE A 146 -9.97 -4.73 1.72
C ILE A 146 -9.29 -5.21 0.44
N ALA A 147 -8.93 -6.48 0.35
CA ALA A 147 -8.34 -7.07 -0.84
C ALA A 147 -9.27 -6.99 -2.05
N TRP A 148 -10.54 -7.34 -1.85
CA TRP A 148 -11.58 -7.25 -2.88
C TRP A 148 -11.84 -5.80 -3.31
N ALA A 149 -11.85 -4.86 -2.36
CA ALA A 149 -11.90 -3.44 -2.66
C ALA A 149 -10.70 -3.02 -3.52
N ALA A 150 -9.49 -3.45 -3.20
CA ALA A 150 -8.30 -3.17 -4.00
C ALA A 150 -8.38 -3.74 -5.43
N GLN A 151 -8.91 -4.96 -5.61
CA GLN A 151 -9.18 -5.54 -6.93
C GLN A 151 -10.22 -4.74 -7.73
N SER A 152 -11.29 -4.30 -7.08
CA SER A 152 -12.30 -3.46 -7.74
C SER A 152 -11.74 -2.08 -8.14
N LEU A 153 -10.83 -1.51 -7.36
CA LEU A 153 -10.11 -0.28 -7.73
C LEU A 153 -9.19 -0.52 -8.94
N LEU A 154 -8.51 -1.66 -8.98
CA LEU A 154 -7.63 -2.03 -10.06
C LEU A 154 -8.35 -2.13 -11.41
N VAL A 155 -9.61 -2.60 -11.42
CA VAL A 155 -10.47 -2.53 -12.61
C VAL A 155 -10.61 -1.09 -13.12
N ALA A 156 -10.92 -0.15 -12.23
CA ALA A 156 -11.09 1.26 -12.59
C ALA A 156 -9.78 1.88 -13.11
N VAL A 157 -8.65 1.55 -12.47
CA VAL A 157 -7.30 1.95 -12.90
C VAL A 157 -7.01 1.41 -14.30
N LEU A 158 -7.12 0.10 -14.52
CA LEU A 158 -6.83 -0.57 -15.80
C LEU A 158 -7.71 -0.05 -16.94
N GLN A 159 -9.00 0.21 -16.67
CA GLN A 159 -9.90 0.79 -17.66
C GLN A 159 -9.45 2.18 -18.10
N ARG A 160 -8.99 3.00 -17.15
CA ARG A 160 -8.56 4.37 -17.42
C ARG A 160 -7.25 4.44 -18.20
N ILE A 161 -6.28 3.59 -17.87
CA ILE A 161 -4.98 3.53 -18.55
C ILE A 161 -5.01 2.75 -19.87
N GLY A 162 -6.17 2.17 -20.25
CA GLY A 162 -6.37 1.56 -21.56
C GLY A 162 -6.03 0.06 -21.66
N HIS A 163 -6.16 -0.69 -20.56
CA HIS A 163 -5.99 -2.14 -20.51
C HIS A 163 -7.32 -2.90 -20.27
N PRO A 164 -8.32 -2.78 -21.16
CA PRO A 164 -9.66 -3.32 -20.94
C PRO A 164 -9.70 -4.85 -20.85
N ALA A 165 -8.82 -5.57 -21.56
CA ALA A 165 -8.80 -7.03 -21.51
C ALA A 165 -8.46 -7.57 -20.11
N GLN A 166 -7.50 -6.93 -19.43
CA GLN A 166 -7.12 -7.28 -18.07
C GLN A 166 -8.21 -6.84 -17.07
N ALA A 167 -8.79 -5.65 -17.27
CA ALA A 167 -9.91 -5.19 -16.46
C ALA A 167 -11.14 -6.12 -16.54
N ASP A 168 -11.44 -6.65 -17.73
CA ASP A 168 -12.52 -7.61 -17.95
C ASP A 168 -12.25 -8.96 -17.27
N GLU A 169 -11.00 -9.39 -17.18
CA GLU A 169 -10.62 -10.60 -16.45
C GLU A 169 -10.92 -10.45 -14.96
N ILE A 170 -10.48 -9.36 -14.35
CA ILE A 170 -10.75 -9.07 -12.94
C ILE A 170 -12.26 -8.87 -12.71
N THR A 171 -12.95 -8.17 -13.62
CA THR A 171 -14.41 -7.97 -13.52
C THR A 171 -15.18 -9.30 -13.51
N ARG A 172 -14.76 -10.28 -14.32
CA ARG A 172 -15.36 -11.62 -14.31
C ARG A 172 -15.08 -12.35 -13.00
N ASP A 173 -13.91 -12.17 -12.41
CA ASP A 173 -13.56 -12.76 -11.13
C ASP A 173 -14.39 -12.17 -9.98
N LEU A 174 -14.52 -10.84 -9.93
CA LEU A 174 -15.41 -10.14 -8.98
C LEU A 174 -16.85 -10.66 -9.10
N ALA A 175 -17.36 -10.77 -10.33
CA ALA A 175 -18.71 -11.29 -10.57
C ALA A 175 -18.88 -12.76 -10.13
N ALA A 176 -17.86 -13.60 -10.29
CA ALA A 176 -17.89 -14.99 -9.86
C ALA A 176 -17.97 -15.13 -8.33
N HIS A 177 -17.46 -14.14 -7.59
CA HIS A 177 -17.46 -14.09 -6.13
C HIS A 177 -18.54 -13.15 -5.55
N ALA A 178 -19.47 -12.68 -6.41
CA ALA A 178 -20.54 -11.74 -6.05
C ALA A 178 -20.04 -10.41 -5.44
N ILE A 179 -18.86 -9.95 -5.85
CA ILE A 179 -18.24 -8.72 -5.39
C ILE A 179 -18.69 -7.54 -6.26
N PRO A 180 -19.16 -6.42 -5.66
CA PRO A 180 -19.47 -5.20 -6.42
C PRO A 180 -18.23 -4.62 -7.12
N ILE A 181 -18.37 -4.24 -8.40
CA ILE A 181 -17.30 -3.62 -9.19
C ILE A 181 -16.86 -2.24 -8.65
N ASP A 182 -17.73 -1.62 -7.84
CA ASP A 182 -17.54 -0.32 -7.22
C ASP A 182 -17.28 -0.41 -5.71
N LEU A 183 -17.00 -1.60 -5.16
CA LEU A 183 -16.67 -1.81 -3.74
C LEU A 183 -15.56 -0.88 -3.26
N TRP A 184 -14.58 -0.56 -4.10
CA TRP A 184 -13.51 0.39 -3.76
C TRP A 184 -13.99 1.77 -3.36
N ARG A 185 -15.21 2.17 -3.73
CA ARG A 185 -15.76 3.46 -3.33
C ARG A 185 -16.14 3.49 -1.85
N ASP A 186 -16.33 2.32 -1.23
CA ASP A 186 -16.67 2.22 0.18
C ASP A 186 -15.45 2.53 1.03
N ASP A 187 -15.60 3.48 1.94
CA ASP A 187 -14.54 3.90 2.85
C ASP A 187 -14.12 2.76 3.78
N ASP A 188 -15.11 2.09 4.38
CA ASP A 188 -14.92 0.89 5.19
C ASP A 188 -15.57 -0.30 4.46
N PRO A 189 -14.84 -0.98 3.56
CA PRO A 189 -15.43 -2.00 2.70
C PRO A 189 -15.84 -3.22 3.54
N SER A 190 -17.04 -3.73 3.25
CA SER A 190 -17.55 -4.97 3.85
C SER A 190 -18.05 -5.91 2.76
N LEU A 191 -17.78 -7.20 2.91
CA LEU A 191 -18.27 -8.20 1.97
C LEU A 191 -19.76 -8.51 2.21
N PRO A 192 -20.56 -8.71 1.15
CA PRO A 192 -21.86 -9.35 1.24
C PRO A 192 -21.81 -10.69 1.98
N ASP A 193 -22.88 -11.05 2.70
CA ASP A 193 -22.96 -12.31 3.46
C ASP A 193 -22.74 -13.57 2.59
N ASP A 194 -23.08 -13.50 1.30
CA ASP A 194 -22.93 -14.60 0.34
C ASP A 194 -21.58 -14.58 -0.42
N SER A 195 -20.69 -13.63 -0.12
CA SER A 195 -19.38 -13.55 -0.76
C SER A 195 -18.44 -14.63 -0.25
N MET A 196 -17.64 -15.18 -1.17
CA MET A 196 -16.60 -16.15 -0.81
C MET A 196 -15.35 -15.41 -0.32
N SER A 197 -14.61 -16.02 0.62
CA SER A 197 -13.30 -15.53 1.09
C SER A 197 -12.35 -15.31 -0.08
N TRP A 198 -11.46 -14.34 0.04
CA TRP A 198 -10.44 -14.14 -0.96
C TRP A 198 -9.56 -15.40 -1.07
N HIS A 199 -9.26 -15.82 -2.29
CA HIS A 199 -8.47 -17.04 -2.55
C HIS A 199 -7.14 -16.76 -3.27
N GLY A 200 -6.63 -15.52 -3.19
CA GLY A 200 -5.29 -15.18 -3.66
C GLY A 200 -5.14 -15.34 -5.18
N GLY A 201 -5.50 -14.30 -5.93
CA GLY A 201 -5.22 -14.20 -7.35
C GLY A 201 -4.13 -13.16 -7.62
N ALA A 202 -2.86 -13.59 -7.66
CA ALA A 202 -1.87 -12.86 -8.44
C ALA A 202 -2.36 -12.84 -9.89
N PHE A 203 -2.16 -11.75 -10.63
CA PHE A 203 -2.48 -11.64 -12.05
C PHE A 203 -2.01 -12.89 -12.83
N VAL A 204 -2.95 -13.81 -13.10
CA VAL A 204 -2.78 -14.90 -14.06
C VAL A 204 -3.75 -14.59 -15.18
N GLY A 205 -3.20 -14.12 -16.30
CA GLY A 205 -3.95 -13.84 -17.51
C GLY A 205 -4.81 -15.03 -17.92
N GLY A 206 -6.13 -14.84 -17.85
CA GLY A 206 -7.21 -15.61 -18.46
C GLY A 206 -7.25 -17.14 -18.31
N ILE A 207 -8.28 -17.62 -17.59
CA ILE A 207 -8.87 -19.00 -17.52
C ILE A 207 -8.67 -19.65 -16.13
N PRO A 208 -9.70 -20.33 -15.54
CA PRO A 208 -9.71 -20.76 -14.13
C PRO A 208 -8.55 -21.71 -13.79
N PRO A 209 -8.20 -21.85 -12.50
CA PRO A 209 -6.92 -22.39 -12.06
C PRO A 209 -6.68 -23.78 -12.64
N ARG A 210 -5.60 -23.92 -13.44
CA ARG A 210 -4.99 -25.22 -13.72
C ARG A 210 -3.88 -25.51 -12.72
N ARG A 211 -3.85 -26.79 -12.37
CA ARG A 211 -3.23 -27.41 -11.20
C ARG A 211 -1.86 -28.01 -11.55
N ASP A 212 -0.98 -27.24 -12.18
CA ASP A 212 0.35 -27.71 -12.59
C ASP A 212 1.43 -26.61 -12.56
N GLU A 213 1.73 -26.14 -11.35
CA GLU A 213 3.05 -25.70 -10.82
C GLU A 213 4.20 -25.41 -11.82
N ARG A 214 4.03 -24.45 -12.74
CA ARG A 214 5.17 -23.88 -13.49
C ARG A 214 5.01 -22.36 -13.60
N SER A 215 5.72 -21.66 -12.74
CA SER A 215 5.79 -20.20 -12.63
C SER A 215 6.75 -19.58 -13.64
N LEU A 216 6.40 -18.38 -14.12
CA LEU A 216 7.37 -17.38 -14.57
C LEU A 216 7.65 -16.46 -13.37
N SER A 217 8.91 -16.11 -13.14
CA SER A 217 9.41 -15.60 -11.84
C SER A 217 9.36 -14.09 -11.69
N PHE A 218 9.18 -13.68 -10.42
CA PHE A 218 9.30 -12.36 -9.75
C PHE A 218 10.36 -11.36 -10.26
N GLU A 219 11.32 -11.80 -11.08
CA GLU A 219 12.46 -11.01 -11.54
C GLU A 219 12.03 -9.90 -12.54
N ASP A 220 10.97 -10.13 -13.31
CA ASP A 220 10.54 -9.20 -14.36
C ASP A 220 9.81 -7.93 -13.83
N VAL A 221 9.17 -8.00 -12.66
CA VAL A 221 8.41 -6.86 -12.07
C VAL A 221 9.34 -5.90 -11.33
N HIS A 222 10.33 -6.45 -10.63
CA HIS A 222 11.30 -5.64 -9.89
C HIS A 222 12.25 -4.89 -10.84
N ASP A 223 12.62 -5.51 -11.96
CA ASP A 223 13.41 -4.85 -13.01
C ASP A 223 12.63 -3.72 -13.70
N TYR A 224 11.32 -3.89 -13.90
CA TYR A 224 10.46 -2.83 -14.43
C TYR A 224 10.34 -1.63 -13.48
N MET A 225 10.20 -1.88 -12.17
CA MET A 225 10.17 -0.84 -11.13
C MET A 225 11.49 -0.08 -11.03
N ASN A 226 12.62 -0.77 -11.15
CA ASN A 226 13.95 -0.14 -11.16
C ASN A 226 14.17 0.73 -12.40
N ILE A 227 13.66 0.31 -13.56
CA ILE A 227 13.73 1.09 -14.80
C ILE A 227 12.88 2.37 -14.67
N LEU A 228 11.67 2.27 -14.13
CA LEU A 228 10.78 3.41 -13.88
C LEU A 228 11.37 4.43 -12.90
N LEU A 229 11.89 3.97 -11.76
CA LEU A 229 12.54 4.86 -10.78
C LEU A 229 13.80 5.53 -11.34
N ALA A 230 14.52 4.84 -12.23
CA ALA A 230 15.68 5.41 -12.91
C ALA A 230 15.29 6.42 -14.01
N ASP A 231 14.14 6.26 -14.65
CA ASP A 231 13.60 7.20 -15.65
C ASP A 231 13.08 8.48 -14.96
N THR A 232 12.28 8.37 -13.89
CA THR A 232 11.76 9.54 -13.15
C THR A 232 12.89 10.38 -12.54
N ARG A 233 13.96 9.73 -12.06
CA ARG A 233 15.13 10.44 -11.54
C ARG A 233 15.89 11.19 -12.63
N ARG A 234 16.00 10.60 -13.83
CA ARG A 234 16.63 11.26 -14.99
C ARG A 234 15.82 12.47 -15.48
N GLU A 235 14.49 12.41 -15.39
CA GLU A 235 13.62 13.52 -15.76
C GLU A 235 13.73 14.69 -14.77
N GLN A 236 13.79 14.41 -13.46
CA GLN A 236 14.01 15.44 -12.44
C GLN A 236 15.39 16.11 -12.57
N GLU A 237 16.45 15.33 -12.84
CA GLU A 237 17.80 15.87 -13.07
C GLU A 237 17.87 16.73 -14.35
N ALA A 238 17.05 16.43 -15.37
CA ALA A 238 16.97 17.21 -16.60
C ALA A 238 16.17 18.52 -16.46
N GLU A 239 15.21 18.59 -15.52
CA GLU A 239 14.48 19.82 -15.18
C GLU A 239 15.31 20.78 -14.32
N ASP A 240 16.17 20.26 -13.43
CA ASP A 240 17.06 21.07 -12.58
C ASP A 240 18.25 21.68 -13.36
N ASP A 241 18.75 21.00 -14.40
CA ASP A 241 19.83 21.51 -15.27
C ASP A 241 19.35 22.55 -16.31
N ALA A 242 18.04 22.78 -16.42
CA ALA A 242 17.43 23.72 -17.37
C ALA A 242 17.19 25.14 -16.78
N VAL A 243 17.63 25.40 -15.54
CA VAL A 243 17.51 26.71 -14.84
C VAL A 243 18.84 27.46 -14.77
#